data_AF-A0A0G9HCM2-F1
#
_entry.id   AF-A0A0G9HCM2-F1
#
_cell.length_a   1.000
_cell.length_b   1.000
_cell.length_c   1.000
_cell.angle_alpha   90.00
_cell.angle_beta   90.00
_cell.angle_gamma   90.00
#
_symmetry.space_group_name_H-M   'P 1'
#
loop_
_entity.id
_entity.type
_entity.pdbx_description
1 polymer ?
#
loop_
_entity_poly.entity_id
_entity_poly.type
_entity_poly.pdbx_seq_one_letter_code
_entity_poly.pdbx_strand_id
1 'polypeptide(L)'
;MAATAFAACSTAANAGDICASVAQVAKVAAMKRLEGITAGQALAEVRAVPDPDARAAGAAILWFVYEANRDSHLTPNQVAAQMRADCLSTSTAQQ
;
A
#
# COMPACT_ATOMS: atom_id res chain seq x y z
N MET A 1 11.13 -8.76 -0.07
CA MET A 1 11.19 -7.36 0.45
C MET A 1 9.81 -6.78 0.77
N ALA A 2 8.75 -7.02 -0.02
CA ALA A 2 7.39 -6.59 0.33
C ALA A 2 6.76 -7.41 1.49
N ALA A 3 6.96 -8.73 1.51
CA ALA A 3 6.39 -9.61 2.54
C ALA A 3 6.86 -9.28 3.97
N THR A 4 8.10 -8.80 4.14
CA THR A 4 8.65 -8.35 5.42
C THR A 4 8.10 -7.00 5.88
N ALA A 5 7.72 -6.12 4.96
CA ALA A 5 7.11 -4.82 5.29
C ALA A 5 5.66 -4.99 5.78
N PHE A 6 4.93 -5.96 5.25
CA PHE A 6 3.57 -6.26 5.69
C PHE A 6 3.51 -6.93 7.06
N ALA A 7 4.42 -7.86 7.36
CA ALA A 7 4.49 -8.51 8.67
C ALA A 7 4.87 -7.56 9.82
N ALA A 8 5.53 -6.44 9.53
CA ALA A 8 5.79 -5.39 10.52
C ALA A 8 4.53 -4.57 10.89
N CYS A 9 3.52 -4.56 10.02
CA CYS A 9 2.28 -3.81 10.21
C CYS A 9 1.41 -4.40 11.34
N SER A 10 1.44 -5.73 11.52
CA SER A 10 0.69 -6.45 12.55
C SER A 10 1.23 -6.29 13.98
N THR A 11 2.41 -5.69 14.16
CA THR A 11 3.05 -5.44 15.47
C THR A 11 3.09 -3.97 15.87
N ALA A 12 2.62 -3.06 15.02
CA ALA A 12 2.67 -1.63 15.26
C ALA A 12 1.64 -1.21 16.32
N ALA A 13 2.12 -0.72 17.47
CA ALA A 13 1.29 -0.34 18.62
C ALA A 13 0.48 0.95 18.43
N ASN A 14 0.77 1.74 17.38
CA ASN A 14 0.12 3.02 17.10
C ASN A 14 -0.30 3.13 15.63
N ALA A 15 -1.47 3.71 15.39
CA ALA A 15 -2.02 3.94 14.04
C ALA A 15 -1.05 4.68 13.09
N GLY A 16 -0.18 5.54 13.63
CA GLY A 16 0.84 6.25 12.86
C GLY A 16 1.89 5.35 12.19
N ASP A 17 2.31 4.26 12.84
CA ASP A 17 3.31 3.33 12.32
C ASP A 17 2.71 2.37 11.28
N ILE A 18 1.44 2.00 11.46
CA ILE A 18 0.64 1.26 10.49
C ILE A 18 0.50 2.09 9.21
N CYS A 19 0.06 3.35 9.32
CA CYS A 19 -0.10 4.22 8.17
C CYS A 19 1.24 4.57 7.47
N ALA A 20 2.35 4.62 8.22
CA ALA A 20 3.68 4.76 7.63
C ALA A 20 4.07 3.54 6.77
N SER A 21 3.77 2.34 7.26
CA SER A 21 4.07 1.08 6.56
C SER A 21 3.22 0.94 5.29
N VAL A 22 1.93 1.27 5.36
CA VAL A 22 1.02 1.31 4.21
C VAL A 22 1.52 2.28 3.12
N ALA A 23 1.95 3.49 3.52
CA ALA A 23 2.51 4.48 2.60
C ALA A 23 3.81 3.99 1.92
N GLN A 24 4.66 3.29 2.67
CA GLN A 24 5.90 2.72 2.13
C GLN A 24 5.60 1.70 1.02
N VAL A 25 4.64 0.80 1.26
CA VAL A 25 4.24 -0.20 0.25
C VAL A 25 3.62 0.47 -0.96
N ALA A 26 2.76 1.48 -0.76
CA ALA A 26 2.17 2.27 -1.84
C ALA A 26 3.24 2.90 -2.74
N LYS A 27 4.29 3.47 -2.14
CA LYS A 27 5.43 4.04 -2.85
C LYS A 27 6.13 2.99 -3.72
N VAL A 28 6.42 1.82 -3.15
CA VAL A 28 7.08 0.72 -3.86
C VAL A 28 6.22 0.23 -5.02
N ALA A 29 4.92 0.08 -4.82
CA ALA A 29 4.00 -0.32 -5.88
C ALA A 29 3.95 0.72 -7.02
N ALA A 30 3.95 2.02 -6.69
CA ALA A 30 3.99 3.09 -7.69
C ALA A 30 5.33 3.13 -8.45
N MET A 31 6.46 2.89 -7.79
CA MET A 31 7.76 2.75 -8.46
C MET A 31 7.76 1.56 -9.42
N LYS A 32 7.27 0.40 -8.97
CA LYS A 32 7.13 -0.80 -9.82
C LYS A 32 6.23 -0.56 -11.04
N ARG A 33 5.15 0.23 -10.89
CA ARG A 33 4.30 0.64 -12.03
C ARG A 33 5.09 1.46 -13.05
N LEU A 34 5.94 2.39 -12.60
CA LEU A 34 6.81 3.19 -13.48
C LEU A 34 7.87 2.34 -14.17
N GLU A 35 8.33 1.26 -13.54
CA GLU A 35 9.23 0.25 -14.14
C GLU A 35 8.53 -0.66 -15.15
N GLY A 36 7.21 -0.52 -15.35
CA GLY A 36 6.43 -1.30 -16.32
C GLY A 36 5.82 -2.59 -15.77
N ILE A 37 5.86 -2.81 -14.46
CA ILE A 37 5.14 -3.93 -13.84
C ILE A 37 3.63 -3.69 -13.97
N THR A 38 2.93 -4.72 -14.44
CA THR A 38 1.47 -4.67 -14.61
C THR A 38 0.75 -4.96 -13.29
N ALA A 39 -0.49 -4.48 -13.18
CA ALA A 39 -1.36 -4.77 -12.04
C ALA A 39 -1.49 -6.29 -11.79
N GLY A 40 -1.56 -7.10 -12.87
CA GLY A 40 -1.64 -8.56 -12.77
C GLY A 40 -0.40 -9.21 -12.16
N GLN A 41 0.79 -8.75 -12.53
CA GLN A 41 2.05 -9.23 -11.95
C GLN A 41 2.15 -8.84 -10.47
N ALA A 42 1.78 -7.60 -10.13
CA ALA A 42 1.78 -7.15 -8.74
C ALA A 42 0.74 -7.91 -7.88
N LEU A 43 -0.44 -8.20 -8.43
CA LEU A 43 -1.47 -9.03 -7.79
C LEU A 43 -0.98 -10.46 -7.52
N ALA A 44 -0.17 -11.03 -8.43
CA ALA A 44 0.42 -12.34 -8.21
C ALA A 44 1.39 -12.34 -7.01
N GLU A 45 2.20 -11.28 -6.85
CA GLU A 45 3.07 -11.12 -5.67
C GLU A 45 2.26 -11.00 -4.37
N VAL A 46 1.15 -10.24 -4.38
CA VAL A 46 0.27 -10.11 -3.21
C VAL A 46 -0.44 -11.41 -2.87
N ARG A 47 -0.86 -12.19 -3.88
CA ARG A 47 -1.47 -13.52 -3.67
C ARG A 47 -0.53 -14.53 -3.02
N ALA A 48 0.78 -14.36 -3.23
CA ALA A 48 1.81 -15.20 -2.62
C ALA A 48 2.09 -14.85 -1.14
N VAL A 49 1.51 -13.75 -0.62
CA VAL A 49 1.63 -13.39 0.80
C VAL A 49 0.81 -14.39 1.64
N PRO A 50 1.44 -15.12 2.58
CA PRO A 50 0.76 -16.17 3.35
C PRO A 50 -0.23 -15.58 4.36
N ASP A 51 0.07 -14.39 4.88
CA ASP A 51 -0.77 -13.70 5.86
C ASP A 51 -2.03 -13.10 5.18
N PRO A 52 -3.24 -13.44 5.64
CA PRO A 52 -4.49 -13.00 5.01
C PRO A 52 -4.71 -11.49 5.13
N ASP A 53 -4.36 -10.88 6.26
CA ASP A 53 -4.56 -9.44 6.49
C ASP A 53 -3.60 -8.61 5.66
N ALA A 54 -2.33 -8.99 5.63
CA ALA A 54 -1.29 -8.42 4.76
C ALA A 54 -1.67 -8.52 3.28
N ARG A 55 -2.23 -9.66 2.86
CA ARG A 55 -2.70 -9.87 1.50
C ARG A 55 -3.88 -8.97 1.15
N ALA A 56 -4.85 -8.82 2.04
CA ALA A 56 -5.97 -7.90 1.86
C ALA A 56 -5.49 -6.44 1.77
N ALA A 57 -4.61 -6.02 2.68
CA ALA A 57 -4.00 -4.70 2.66
C ALA A 57 -3.19 -4.45 1.36
N GLY A 58 -2.42 -5.44 0.90
CA GLY A 58 -1.69 -5.35 -0.36
C GLY A 58 -2.58 -5.23 -1.59
N ALA A 59 -3.72 -5.94 -1.60
CA ALA A 59 -4.68 -5.83 -2.70
C ALA A 59 -5.32 -4.43 -2.74
N ALA A 60 -5.69 -3.87 -1.58
CA ALA A 60 -6.24 -2.52 -1.49
C ALA A 60 -5.23 -1.46 -1.96
N ILE A 61 -3.97 -1.57 -1.54
CA ILE A 61 -2.90 -0.66 -1.97
C ILE A 61 -2.67 -0.72 -3.47
N LEU A 62 -2.66 -1.92 -4.06
CA LEU A 62 -2.52 -2.08 -5.51
C LEU A 62 -3.69 -1.46 -6.27
N TRP A 63 -4.91 -1.68 -5.81
CA TRP A 63 -6.09 -1.06 -6.40
C TRP A 63 -5.97 0.48 -6.40
N PHE A 64 -5.54 1.07 -5.29
CA PHE A 64 -5.32 2.52 -5.24
C PHE A 64 -4.22 3.00 -6.21
N VAL A 65 -3.12 2.26 -6.33
CA VAL A 65 -1.97 2.66 -7.19
C VAL A 65 -2.28 2.51 -8.69
N TYR A 66 -2.98 1.45 -9.08
CA TYR A 66 -3.21 1.10 -10.49
C TYR A 66 -4.56 1.57 -11.02
N GLU A 67 -5.58 1.67 -10.15
CA GLU A 67 -6.94 2.05 -10.51
C GLU A 67 -7.21 3.50 -10.09
N ALA A 68 -7.16 3.82 -8.80
CA ALA A 68 -7.51 5.17 -8.31
C ALA A 68 -6.51 6.26 -8.74
N ASN A 69 -5.23 5.91 -8.87
CA ASN A 69 -4.19 6.79 -9.37
C ASN A 69 -3.85 6.57 -10.85
N ARG A 70 -4.70 5.89 -11.60
CA ARG A 70 -4.45 5.65 -13.02
C ARG A 70 -4.25 6.96 -13.79
N ASP A 71 -5.11 7.94 -13.52
CA ASP A 71 -5.22 9.22 -14.24
C ASP A 71 -4.61 10.41 -13.49
N SER A 72 -4.26 10.25 -12.21
CA SER A 72 -3.84 11.35 -11.34
C SER A 72 -2.40 11.84 -11.58
N HIS A 73 -1.64 11.20 -12.48
CA HIS A 73 -0.22 11.49 -12.78
C HIS A 73 0.69 11.67 -11.54
N LEU A 74 0.29 11.13 -10.38
CA LEU A 74 0.99 11.35 -9.12
C LEU A 74 2.34 10.64 -9.13
N THR A 75 3.34 11.33 -8.59
CA THR A 75 4.64 10.73 -8.31
C THR A 75 4.52 9.68 -7.20
N PRO A 76 5.43 8.68 -7.12
CA PRO A 76 5.39 7.68 -6.06
C PRO A 76 5.40 8.25 -4.63
N ASN A 77 6.05 9.40 -4.43
CA ASN A 77 6.05 10.10 -3.14
C ASN A 77 4.68 10.73 -2.84
N GLN A 78 3.98 11.27 -3.84
CA GLN A 78 2.63 11.81 -3.66
C GLN A 78 1.61 10.71 -3.37
N VAL A 79 1.71 9.58 -4.08
CA VAL A 79 0.87 8.39 -3.81
C VAL A 79 1.05 7.91 -2.36
N ALA A 80 2.29 7.87 -1.89
CA ALA A 80 2.60 7.49 -0.51
C ALA A 80 2.02 8.49 0.52
N ALA A 81 2.18 9.79 0.27
CA ALA A 81 1.65 10.84 1.13
C ALA A 81 0.12 10.80 1.20
N GLN A 82 -0.55 10.58 0.06
CA GLN A 82 -2.01 10.50 0.00
C GLN A 82 -2.53 9.25 0.72
N MET A 83 -1.93 8.08 0.46
CA MET A 83 -2.32 6.85 1.15
C MET A 83 -2.10 6.95 2.67
N ARG A 84 -1.04 7.64 3.11
CA ARG A 84 -0.82 7.93 4.53
C ARG A 84 -1.92 8.81 5.10
N ALA A 85 -2.29 9.88 4.39
CA ALA A 85 -3.34 10.81 4.81
C ALA A 85 -4.71 10.11 4.89
N ASP A 86 -5.05 9.29 3.89
CA ASP A 86 -6.30 8.52 3.84
C ASP A 86 -6.37 7.49 4.98
N CYS A 87 -5.26 6.80 5.25
CA CYS A 87 -5.15 5.88 6.39
C CYS A 87 -5.35 6.61 7.73
N LEU A 88 -4.69 7.76 7.92
CA LEU A 88 -4.83 8.56 9.13
C LEU A 88 -6.26 9.11 9.30
N SER A 89 -6.86 9.61 8.21
CA SER A 89 -8.24 10.10 8.19
C SER A 89 -9.25 8.99 8.54
N THR A 90 -9.07 7.80 8.00
CA THR A 90 -9.95 6.65 8.30
C THR A 90 -9.78 6.21 9.76
N SER A 91 -8.54 6.22 10.28
CA SER A 91 -8.26 5.86 11.67
C SER A 91 -8.84 6.85 12.70
N THR A 92 -8.99 8.12 12.33
CA THR A 92 -9.62 9.15 13.19
C THR A 92 -11.14 9.11 13.11
N ALA A 93 -11.72 8.65 11.99
CA ALA A 93 -13.16 8.47 11.85
C ALA A 93 -13.71 7.24 12.61
N GLN A 94 -12.83 6.33 13.06
CA GLN A 94 -13.20 5.14 13.84
C GLN A 94 -12.99 5.29 15.37
N GLN A 95 -12.58 6.47 15.87
CA GLN A 95 -12.42 6.76 17.30
C GLN A 95 -13.62 7.52 17.89
#